data_AF-V5GK34-F1
#
_entry.id   AF-V5GK34-F1
#
_cell.length_a   1.000
_cell.length_b   1.000
_cell.length_c   1.000
_cell.angle_alpha   90.00
_cell.angle_beta   90.00
_cell.angle_gamma   90.00
#
_symmetry.space_group_name_H-M   'P 1'
#
loop_
_entity.id
_entity.type
_entity.pdbx_description
1 polymer ?
#
loop_
_entity_poly.entity_id
_entity_poly.type
_entity_poly.pdbx_seq_one_letter_code
_entity_poly.pdbx_strand_id
1 'polypeptide(L)'
;ANFTSLYSSMLNTDWSFLCNLNDVNSAVDKFHEKLSEIIDANVPFYIQHARQFPRWYVSETIKNIKQKARAFKRYRKTHNEQYLREFNMLRRIIKFQVKRDYTRYVENIQISMKNEP
;
A
#
# COMPACT_ATOMS: atom_id res chain seq x y z
N ALA A 1 -10.54 -1.28 11.36
CA ALA A 1 -11.77 -2.09 11.56
C ALA A 1 -12.43 -1.68 12.86
N ASN A 2 -13.76 -1.67 12.93
CA ASN A 2 -14.49 -1.41 14.18
C ASN A 2 -14.93 -2.74 14.79
N PHE A 3 -14.06 -3.32 15.61
CA PHE A 3 -14.31 -4.64 16.21
C PHE A 3 -15.46 -4.63 17.21
N THR A 4 -15.65 -3.54 17.97
CA THR A 4 -16.76 -3.40 18.92
C THR A 4 -18.12 -3.46 18.22
N SER A 5 -18.25 -2.74 17.10
CA SER A 5 -19.47 -2.76 16.27
C SER A 5 -19.69 -4.12 15.59
N LEU A 6 -18.61 -4.78 15.16
CA LEU A 6 -18.67 -6.13 14.59
C LEU A 6 -19.19 -7.16 15.60
N TYR A 7 -18.63 -7.19 16.81
CA TYR A 7 -19.09 -8.11 17.87
C TYR A 7 -20.54 -7.83 18.28
N SER A 8 -20.91 -6.55 18.38
CA SER A 8 -22.30 -6.16 18.68
C SER A 8 -23.25 -6.59 17.56
N SER A 9 -22.85 -6.44 16.29
CA SER A 9 -23.65 -6.85 15.13
C SER A 9 -23.81 -8.37 15.06
N MET A 10 -22.76 -9.15 15.37
CA MET A 10 -22.84 -10.60 15.45
C MET A 10 -23.79 -11.08 16.56
N LEU A 11 -23.71 -10.46 17.73
CA LEU A 11 -24.57 -10.80 18.87
C LEU A 11 -26.05 -10.46 18.62
N ASN A 12 -26.31 -9.35 17.92
CA ASN A 12 -27.66 -8.88 17.62
C ASN A 12 -28.26 -9.50 16.34
N THR A 13 -27.49 -10.31 15.61
CA THR A 13 -27.99 -11.00 14.41
C THR A 13 -28.87 -12.16 14.84
N ASP A 14 -30.09 -12.23 14.29
CA ASP A 14 -30.94 -13.40 14.45
C ASP A 14 -30.45 -14.55 13.58
N TRP A 15 -30.12 -15.68 14.21
CA TRP A 15 -29.63 -16.90 13.56
C TRP A 15 -30.71 -17.97 13.36
N SER A 16 -31.95 -17.69 13.76
CA SER A 16 -33.08 -18.62 13.68
C SER A 16 -33.35 -19.13 12.25
N PHE A 17 -32.99 -18.34 11.24
CA PHE A 17 -33.11 -18.71 9.83
C PHE A 17 -32.32 -19.97 9.46
N LEU A 18 -31.23 -20.28 10.16
CA LEU A 18 -30.43 -21.50 9.94
C LEU A 18 -31.19 -22.77 10.33
N CYS A 19 -32.04 -22.69 11.36
CA CYS A 19 -32.84 -23.82 11.84
C CYS A 19 -33.99 -24.16 10.89
N ASN A 20 -34.37 -23.24 10.00
CA ASN A 20 -35.47 -23.40 9.06
C ASN A 20 -35.01 -24.00 7.71
N LEU A 21 -33.72 -24.29 7.55
CA LEU A 21 -33.14 -24.84 6.33
C LEU A 21 -32.98 -26.36 6.49
N ASN A 22 -33.63 -27.11 5.59
CA ASN A 22 -33.59 -28.58 5.59
C ASN A 22 -32.31 -29.15 4.95
N ASP A 23 -31.61 -28.35 4.14
CA ASP A 23 -30.37 -28.74 3.48
C ASP A 23 -29.17 -28.07 4.16
N VAL A 24 -28.20 -28.90 4.54
CA VAL A 24 -27.00 -28.45 5.27
C VAL A 24 -26.14 -27.55 4.41
N ASN A 25 -26.01 -27.82 3.11
CA ASN A 25 -25.19 -26.99 2.23
C ASN A 25 -25.79 -25.59 2.10
N SER A 26 -27.10 -25.51 1.91
CA SER A 26 -27.85 -24.26 1.88
C SER A 26 -27.74 -23.46 3.18
N ALA A 27 -27.71 -24.15 4.33
CA ALA A 27 -27.51 -23.52 5.64
C ALA A 27 -26.09 -22.93 5.79
N VAL A 28 -25.08 -23.66 5.34
CA VAL A 28 -23.68 -23.19 5.35
C VAL A 28 -23.50 -21.97 4.44
N ASP A 29 -24.06 -22.00 3.23
CA ASP A 29 -23.98 -20.87 2.30
C ASP A 29 -24.64 -19.62 2.89
N LYS A 30 -25.84 -19.76 3.46
CA LYS A 30 -26.58 -18.66 4.09
C LYS A 30 -25.88 -18.13 5.34
N PHE A 31 -25.23 -18.99 6.12
CA PHE A 31 -24.40 -18.58 7.24
C PHE A 31 -23.21 -17.72 6.76
N HIS A 32 -22.48 -18.18 5.74
CA HIS A 32 -21.33 -17.45 5.20
C HIS A 32 -21.71 -16.14 4.52
N GLU A 33 -22.86 -16.10 3.84
CA GLU A 33 -23.42 -14.87 3.26
C GLU A 33 -23.68 -13.86 4.39
N LYS A 34 -24.40 -14.28 5.44
CA LYS A 34 -24.74 -13.38 6.54
C LYS A 34 -23.52 -12.90 7.33
N LEU A 35 -22.56 -13.79 7.53
CA LEU A 35 -21.30 -13.47 8.19
C LEU A 35 -20.48 -12.46 7.37
N SER A 36 -20.42 -12.65 6.05
CA SER A 36 -19.72 -11.74 5.13
C SER A 36 -20.36 -10.36 5.14
N GLU A 37 -21.69 -10.25 5.15
CA GLU A 37 -22.39 -8.96 5.27
C GLU A 37 -21.99 -8.18 6.53
N ILE A 38 -21.93 -8.88 7.68
CA ILE A 38 -21.55 -8.26 8.96
C ILE A 38 -20.09 -7.79 8.92
N ILE A 39 -19.20 -8.58 8.33
CA ILE A 39 -17.79 -8.23 8.18
C ILE A 39 -17.66 -7.01 7.25
N ASP A 40 -18.28 -7.03 6.08
CA ASP A 40 -18.21 -5.95 5.09
C ASP A 40 -18.75 -4.63 5.63
N ALA A 41 -19.80 -4.67 6.47
CA ALA A 41 -20.37 -3.49 7.11
C ALA A 41 -19.46 -2.87 8.20
N ASN A 42 -18.58 -3.66 8.83
CA ASN A 42 -17.80 -3.25 10.01
C ASN A 42 -16.28 -3.19 9.78
N VAL A 43 -15.81 -3.80 8.69
CA VAL A 43 -14.40 -3.87 8.32
C VAL A 43 -14.21 -3.12 7.00
N PRO A 44 -13.56 -1.95 7.01
CA PRO A 44 -13.34 -1.21 5.77
C PRO A 44 -12.42 -2.01 4.84
N PHE A 45 -12.80 -2.09 3.57
CA PHE A 45 -11.95 -2.64 2.52
C PHE A 45 -10.66 -1.82 2.41
N TYR A 46 -9.53 -2.46 2.66
CA TYR A 46 -8.22 -1.84 2.44
C TYR A 46 -7.86 -1.94 0.96
N ILE A 47 -7.94 -0.83 0.23
CA ILE A 47 -7.41 -0.74 -1.13
C ILE A 47 -5.90 -0.56 -1.01
N GLN A 48 -5.15 -1.63 -1.25
CA GLN A 48 -3.70 -1.51 -1.38
C GLN A 48 -3.36 -0.84 -2.71
N HIS A 49 -3.05 0.45 -2.66
CA HIS A 49 -2.53 1.13 -3.85
C HIS A 49 -1.17 0.54 -4.24
N ALA A 50 -1.03 0.16 -5.50
CA ALA A 50 0.25 -0.24 -6.06
C ALA A 50 1.27 0.89 -5.86
N ARG A 51 2.41 0.57 -5.26
CA ARG A 51 3.48 1.54 -5.09
C ARG A 51 4.05 1.89 -6.46
N GLN A 52 4.06 3.19 -6.77
CA GLN A 52 4.66 3.70 -8.01
C GLN A 52 6.20 3.57 -8.03
N PHE A 53 6.82 3.45 -6.84
CA PHE A 53 8.26 3.38 -6.67
C PHE A 53 8.66 2.07 -5.98
N PRO A 54 9.85 1.53 -6.27
CA PRO A 54 10.35 0.35 -5.58
C PRO A 54 10.44 0.55 -4.06
N ARG A 55 10.24 -0.54 -3.30
CA ARG A 55 10.17 -0.50 -1.83
C ARG A 55 11.44 0.05 -1.17
N TRP A 56 12.58 -0.11 -1.82
CA TRP A 56 13.88 0.33 -1.33
C TRP A 56 14.16 1.81 -1.57
N TYR A 57 13.33 2.53 -2.34
CA TYR A 57 13.50 3.98 -2.51
C TYR A 57 13.14 4.70 -1.24
N VAL A 58 14.02 5.60 -0.79
CA VAL A 58 13.73 6.51 0.33
C VAL A 58 12.96 7.73 -0.18
N SER A 59 12.19 8.38 0.71
CA SER A 59 11.38 9.56 0.42
C SER A 59 12.15 10.66 -0.30
N GLU A 60 13.40 10.90 0.09
CA GLU A 60 14.28 11.90 -0.52
C GLU A 60 14.62 11.56 -1.98
N THR A 61 14.87 10.29 -2.30
CA THR A 61 15.14 9.84 -3.67
C THR A 61 13.91 10.05 -4.56
N ILE A 62 12.72 9.73 -4.04
CA ILE A 62 11.44 9.95 -4.73
C ILE A 62 11.21 11.45 -4.97
N LYS A 63 11.47 12.29 -3.96
CA LYS A 63 11.35 13.75 -4.06
C LYS A 63 12.25 14.31 -5.15
N ASN A 64 13.52 13.89 -5.18
CA ASN A 64 14.48 14.33 -6.20
C ASN A 64 14.08 13.87 -7.61
N ILE A 65 13.52 12.67 -7.77
CA ILE A 65 12.99 12.20 -9.07
C ILE A 65 11.83 13.06 -9.55
N LYS A 66 10.90 13.40 -8.66
CA LYS A 66 9.78 14.30 -8.97
C LYS A 66 10.28 15.70 -9.31
N GLN A 67 11.25 16.24 -8.56
CA GLN A 67 11.88 17.53 -8.86
C GLN A 67 12.61 17.52 -10.21
N LYS A 68 13.34 16.45 -10.53
CA LYS A 68 14.02 16.31 -11.83
C LYS A 68 13.02 16.42 -12.99
N ALA A 69 11.89 15.71 -12.89
CA ALA A 69 10.84 15.79 -13.90
C ALA A 69 10.25 17.21 -14.03
N ARG A 70 10.03 17.89 -12.89
CA ARG A 70 9.55 19.28 -12.86
C ARG A 70 10.55 20.26 -13.48
N ALA A 71 11.84 20.14 -13.16
CA ALA A 71 12.91 20.98 -13.71
C ALA A 71 12.99 20.84 -15.24
N PHE A 72 12.96 19.61 -15.76
CA PHE A 72 12.96 19.39 -17.21
C PHE A 72 11.72 19.94 -17.90
N LYS A 73 10.53 19.75 -17.29
CA LYS A 73 9.28 20.33 -17.81
C LYS A 73 9.35 21.86 -17.87
N ARG A 74 9.93 22.51 -16.85
CA ARG A 74 10.14 23.97 -16.83
C ARG A 74 11.14 24.41 -17.89
N TYR A 75 12.28 23.74 -18.00
CA TYR A 75 13.27 23.99 -19.05
C TYR A 75 12.64 23.93 -20.45
N ARG A 76 11.87 22.88 -20.76
CA ARG A 76 11.18 22.76 -22.06
C ARG A 76 10.20 23.89 -22.35
N LYS A 77 9.62 24.50 -21.31
CA LYS A 77 8.67 25.62 -21.47
C LYS A 77 9.39 26.97 -21.61
N THR A 78 10.43 27.20 -20.83
CA THR A 78 11.05 28.54 -20.69
C THR A 78 12.40 28.67 -21.39
N HIS A 79 13.04 27.56 -21.78
CA HIS A 79 14.42 27.48 -22.24
C HIS A 79 15.43 28.13 -21.26
N ASN A 80 15.06 28.25 -19.99
CA ASN A 80 15.95 28.81 -18.98
C ASN A 80 16.99 27.78 -18.54
N GLU A 81 18.27 28.08 -18.81
CA GLU A 81 19.43 27.26 -18.49
C GLU A 81 19.57 26.90 -17.01
N GLN A 82 19.03 27.69 -16.08
CA GLN A 82 19.01 27.34 -14.67
C GLN A 82 18.25 26.04 -14.41
N TYR A 83 17.11 25.82 -15.08
CA TYR A 83 16.35 24.58 -14.94
C TYR A 83 17.06 23.39 -15.60
N LEU A 84 17.85 23.63 -16.65
CA LEU A 84 18.68 22.58 -17.24
C LEU A 84 19.83 22.18 -16.30
N ARG A 85 20.49 23.15 -15.66
CA ARG A 85 21.51 22.89 -14.63
C ARG A 85 20.93 22.10 -13.46
N GLU A 86 19.76 22.51 -12.95
CA GLU A 86 19.05 21.80 -11.89
C GLU A 86 18.71 20.36 -12.30
N PHE A 87 18.17 20.15 -13.51
CA PHE A 87 17.89 18.82 -14.04
C PHE A 87 19.13 17.92 -14.07
N ASN A 88 20.24 18.45 -14.59
CA ASN A 88 21.50 17.72 -14.71
C ASN A 88 22.09 17.38 -13.34
N MET A 89 22.04 18.32 -12.38
CA MET A 89 22.45 18.10 -11.00
C MET A 89 21.61 16.99 -10.35
N LEU A 90 20.28 17.08 -10.43
CA LEU A 90 19.37 16.09 -9.88
C LEU A 90 19.59 14.71 -10.51
N ARG A 91 19.86 14.62 -11.81
CA ARG A 91 20.19 13.35 -12.48
C ARG A 91 21.42 12.67 -11.87
N ARG A 92 22.46 13.43 -11.53
CA ARG A 92 23.68 12.90 -10.88
C ARG A 92 23.38 12.44 -9.46
N ILE A 93 22.67 13.26 -8.68
CA ILE A 93 22.29 12.96 -7.29
C ILE A 93 21.46 11.68 -7.22
N ILE A 94 20.43 11.57 -8.07
CA ILE A 94 19.54 10.40 -8.10
C ILE A 94 20.32 9.13 -8.42
N LYS A 95 21.28 9.17 -9.36
CA LYS A 95 22.12 7.99 -9.69
C LYS A 95 22.85 7.45 -8.44
N PHE A 96 23.40 8.36 -7.63
CA PHE A 96 24.07 7.98 -6.38
C PHE A 96 23.07 7.47 -5.33
N GLN A 97 21.97 8.19 -5.13
CA GLN A 97 20.93 7.83 -4.15
C GLN A 97 20.32 6.47 -4.43
N VAL A 98 20.00 6.17 -5.68
CA VAL A 98 19.45 4.86 -6.10
C VAL A 98 20.41 3.73 -5.74
N LYS A 99 21.71 3.88 -6.02
CA LYS A 99 22.71 2.87 -5.66
C LYS A 99 22.79 2.69 -4.14
N ARG A 100 22.91 3.80 -3.40
CA ARG A 100 22.98 3.82 -1.93
C ARG A 100 21.76 3.15 -1.29
N ASP A 101 20.57 3.53 -1.73
CA ASP A 101 19.30 3.07 -1.19
C ASP A 101 19.13 1.56 -1.41
N TYR A 102 19.54 1.06 -2.58
CA TYR A 102 19.54 -0.37 -2.86
C TYR A 102 20.52 -1.14 -1.97
N THR A 103 21.78 -0.67 -1.85
CA THR A 103 22.78 -1.31 -0.98
C THR A 103 22.29 -1.42 0.45
N ARG A 104 21.76 -0.31 1.01
CA ARG A 104 21.20 -0.30 2.36
C ARG A 104 20.03 -1.28 2.53
N TYR A 105 19.16 -1.36 1.52
CA TYR A 105 18.04 -2.29 1.56
C TYR A 105 18.50 -3.75 1.62
N VAL A 106 19.50 -4.12 0.82
CA VAL A 106 20.09 -5.48 0.83
C VAL A 106 20.72 -5.78 2.19
N GLU A 107 21.50 -4.85 2.74
CA GLU A 107 22.13 -4.98 4.06
C GLU A 107 21.07 -5.20 5.16
N ASN A 108 20.00 -4.40 5.15
CA ASN A 108 18.92 -4.53 6.12
C ASN A 108 18.19 -5.88 6.03
N ILE A 109 17.94 -6.37 4.81
CA ILE A 109 17.35 -7.71 4.63
C ILE A 109 18.26 -8.78 5.21
N GLN A 110 19.55 -8.74 4.89
CA GLN A 110 20.51 -9.71 5.38
C GLN A 110 20.61 -9.71 6.91
N ILE A 111 20.56 -8.53 7.53
CA ILE A 111 20.53 -8.40 8.99
C ILE A 111 19.22 -8.98 9.56
N SER A 112 18.07 -8.66 8.98
CA SER A 112 16.79 -9.19 9.44
C SER A 112 16.72 -10.71 9.36
N MET A 113 17.24 -11.31 8.28
CA MET A 113 17.29 -12.76 8.11
C MET A 113 18.22 -13.46 9.10
N LYS A 114 19.30 -12.79 9.53
CA LYS A 114 20.23 -13.34 10.55
C LYS A 114 19.67 -13.30 11.97
N ASN A 115 18.67 -12.45 12.22
CA ASN A 115 18.09 -12.22 13.53
C ASN A 115 16.76 -12.99 13.74
N GLU A 116 16.27 -13.71 12.73
CA GLU A 116 15.17 -14.68 12.86
C GLU A 116 15.80 -16.07 13.13
N PRO A 117 15.64 -16.65 14.34
CA PRO A 117 16.16 -17.98 14.68
C PRO A 117 15.41 -19.13 14.00
#